data_AF-A0A9W6XQ40-F1
#
_entry.id   AF-A0A9W6XQ40-F1
#
_cell.length_a   1.000
_cell.length_b   1.000
_cell.length_c   1.000
_cell.angle_alpha   90.00
_cell.angle_beta   90.00
_cell.angle_gamma   90.00
#
_symmetry.space_group_name_H-M   'P 1'
#
loop_
_entity.id
_entity.type
_entity.pdbx_description
1 polymer ?
#
loop_
_entity_poly.entity_id
_entity_poly.type
_entity_poly.pdbx_seq_one_letter_code
_entity_poly.pdbx_strand_id
1 'polypeptide(L)'
;MYATKVLDRFGLAQCRPVRSPEETSQKLSESDYPMTDAEKQVMEKFPYREAVGKLMYLMMGTRPHLANFVRQVSRYLHNPGLHHWNYVVRGLKYLNATRDYGFTLGARDVTYATLAHAWSAYSDADYADKVDMFQVK
;
A
#
# COMPACT_ATOMS: atom_id res chain seq x y z
N MET A 1 -16.36 6.04 6.39
CA MET A 1 -14.89 6.05 6.55
C MET A 1 -14.26 6.46 5.22
N TYR A 2 -13.16 7.22 5.19
CA TYR A 2 -12.57 7.69 3.91
C TYR A 2 -12.25 6.55 2.93
N ALA A 3 -11.90 5.37 3.45
CA ALA A 3 -11.62 4.17 2.66
C ALA A 3 -12.77 3.73 1.73
N THR A 4 -14.03 3.86 2.16
CA THR A 4 -15.18 3.47 1.31
C THR A 4 -15.33 4.40 0.12
N LYS A 5 -15.11 5.71 0.32
CA LYS A 5 -15.10 6.71 -0.77
C LYS A 5 -13.97 6.44 -1.78
N VAL A 6 -12.82 5.98 -1.29
CA VAL A 6 -11.69 5.59 -2.16
C VAL A 6 -12.08 4.37 -3.00
N LEU A 7 -12.67 3.34 -2.39
CA LEU A 7 -13.11 2.13 -3.09
C LEU A 7 -14.19 2.42 -4.13
N ASP A 8 -15.16 3.27 -3.82
CA ASP A 8 -16.23 3.66 -4.74
C ASP A 8 -15.67 4.35 -6.00
N ARG A 9 -14.70 5.25 -5.84
CA ARG A 9 -14.11 5.97 -6.98
C ARG A 9 -13.33 5.05 -7.93
N PHE A 10 -12.76 3.97 -7.43
CA PHE A 10 -12.06 2.98 -8.25
C PHE A 10 -12.98 1.81 -8.68
N GLY A 11 -14.27 1.84 -8.35
CA GLY A 11 -15.22 0.76 -8.66
C GLY A 11 -14.92 -0.55 -7.92
N LEU A 12 -14.15 -0.50 -6.82
CA LEU A 12 -13.67 -1.68 -6.09
C LEU A 12 -14.54 -2.03 -4.88
N ALA A 13 -15.67 -1.35 -4.68
CA ALA A 13 -16.57 -1.58 -3.55
C ALA A 13 -17.13 -3.01 -3.49
N GLN A 14 -17.43 -3.61 -4.64
CA GLN A 14 -17.94 -4.99 -4.76
C GLN A 14 -16.84 -6.01 -5.13
N CYS A 15 -15.57 -5.59 -5.16
CA CYS A 15 -14.49 -6.48 -5.57
C CYS A 15 -14.15 -7.50 -4.48
N ARG A 16 -13.78 -8.71 -4.92
CA ARG A 16 -13.38 -9.81 -4.03
C ARG A 16 -12.24 -9.34 -3.09
N PRO A 17 -12.43 -9.41 -1.77
CA PRO A 17 -11.43 -8.99 -0.80
C PRO A 17 -10.20 -9.89 -0.88
N VAL A 18 -9.02 -9.30 -0.74
CA VAL A 18 -7.74 -10.01 -0.66
C VAL A 18 -7.27 -9.97 0.79
N ARG A 19 -6.73 -11.08 1.32
CA ARG A 19 -6.31 -11.20 2.72
C ARG A 19 -4.98 -10.52 3.04
N SER A 20 -4.11 -10.33 2.05
CA SER A 20 -2.81 -9.69 2.21
C SER A 20 -2.58 -8.64 1.12
N PRO A 21 -2.08 -7.44 1.46
CA PRO A 21 -1.78 -6.41 0.48
C PRO A 21 -0.55 -6.78 -0.36
N GLU A 22 0.41 -7.49 0.22
CA GLU A 22 1.65 -7.93 -0.41
C GLU A 22 1.62 -9.46 -0.63
N GLU A 23 2.02 -9.92 -1.81
CA GLU A 23 2.29 -11.32 -2.08
C GLU A 23 3.79 -11.54 -1.97
N THR A 24 4.22 -12.46 -1.11
CA THR A 24 5.64 -12.75 -0.83
C THR A 24 6.47 -13.05 -2.08
N SER A 25 5.82 -13.43 -3.18
CA SER A 25 6.47 -13.75 -4.46
C SER A 25 6.42 -12.62 -5.51
N GLN A 26 5.67 -11.53 -5.30
CA GLN A 26 5.60 -10.41 -6.25
C GLN A 26 6.48 -9.25 -5.80
N LYS A 27 7.71 -9.20 -6.33
CA LYS A 27 8.59 -8.03 -6.20
C LYS A 27 8.38 -7.14 -7.42
N LEU A 28 8.01 -5.89 -7.18
CA LEU A 28 7.97 -4.87 -8.24
C LEU A 28 9.40 -4.59 -8.72
N SER A 29 9.61 -4.55 -10.04
CA SER A 29 10.91 -4.26 -10.63
C SER A 29 10.80 -3.15 -11.67
N GLU A 30 11.92 -2.46 -11.93
CA GLU A 30 12.02 -1.50 -13.04
C GLU A 30 11.88 -2.20 -14.41
N SER A 31 12.07 -3.52 -14.45
CA SER A 31 11.78 -4.34 -15.64
C SER A 31 10.30 -4.38 -16.02
N ASP A 32 9.39 -4.03 -15.10
CA ASP A 32 7.94 -3.94 -15.33
C ASP A 32 7.51 -2.61 -15.96
N TYR A 33 8.45 -1.75 -16.36
CA TYR A 33 8.13 -0.53 -17.08
C TYR A 33 7.53 -0.83 -18.46
N PRO A 34 6.54 -0.03 -18.90
CA PRO A 34 5.96 -0.20 -20.22
C PRO A 34 7.06 -0.02 -21.27
N MET A 35 7.35 -1.09 -22.01
CA MET A 35 8.41 -1.11 -23.03
C MET A 35 7.89 -0.60 -24.37
N THR A 36 6.57 -0.70 -24.60
CA THR A 36 5.93 -0.23 -25.84
C THR A 36 5.11 1.04 -25.62
N ASP A 37 5.02 1.89 -26.64
CA ASP A 37 4.18 3.10 -26.58
C ASP A 37 2.68 2.79 -26.47
N ALA A 38 2.25 1.61 -26.95
CA ALA A 38 0.89 1.11 -26.74
C ALA A 38 0.60 0.89 -25.24
N GLU A 39 1.54 0.29 -24.51
CA GLU A 39 1.39 0.10 -23.06
C GLU A 39 1.41 1.43 -22.31
N LYS A 40 2.25 2.39 -22.72
CA LYS A 40 2.25 3.74 -22.12
C LYS A 40 0.92 4.45 -22.31
N GLN A 41 0.33 4.41 -23.51
CA GLN A 41 -0.99 4.99 -23.78
C GLN A 41 -2.11 4.32 -22.99
N VAL A 42 -2.00 3.01 -22.74
CA VAL A 42 -2.93 2.29 -21.85
C VAL A 42 -2.74 2.75 -20.41
N MET A 43 -1.50 2.89 -19.95
CA MET A 43 -1.17 3.32 -18.60
C MET A 43 -1.57 4.76 -18.28
N GLU A 44 -1.56 5.64 -19.28
CA GLU A 44 -2.00 7.03 -19.13
C GLU A 44 -3.50 7.15 -18.77
N LYS A 45 -4.30 6.13 -19.13
CA LYS A 45 -5.72 6.06 -18.75
C LYS A 45 -5.92 5.68 -17.27
N PHE A 46 -4.92 5.07 -16.63
CA PHE A 46 -5.01 4.64 -15.24
C PHE A 46 -4.48 5.73 -14.29
N PRO A 47 -5.29 6.22 -13.34
CA PRO A 47 -4.89 7.27 -12.40
C PRO A 47 -3.99 6.72 -11.28
N TYR A 48 -2.79 6.22 -11.63
CA TYR A 48 -1.85 5.58 -10.71
C TYR A 48 -1.45 6.51 -9.55
N ARG A 49 -1.04 7.76 -9.87
CA ARG A 49 -0.64 8.75 -8.85
C ARG A 49 -1.77 9.09 -7.88
N GLU A 50 -3.00 9.16 -8.38
CA GLU A 50 -4.17 9.42 -7.55
C GLU A 50 -4.43 8.28 -6.55
N ALA A 51 -4.33 7.03 -7.03
CA ALA A 51 -4.52 5.84 -6.20
C ALA A 51 -3.46 5.76 -5.09
N VAL A 52 -2.18 6.01 -5.43
CA VAL A 52 -1.09 6.02 -4.44
C VAL A 52 -1.28 7.14 -3.41
N GLY A 53 -1.68 8.34 -3.82
CA GLY A 53 -1.95 9.45 -2.89
C GLY A 53 -3.06 9.12 -1.88
N LYS A 54 -4.11 8.42 -2.33
CA LYS A 54 -5.21 7.99 -1.45
C LYS A 54 -4.79 6.90 -0.48
N LEU A 55 -3.98 5.95 -0.94
CA LEU A 55 -3.38 4.93 -0.09
C LEU A 55 -2.47 5.57 0.97
N MET A 56 -1.68 6.58 0.60
CA MET A 56 -0.82 7.32 1.52
C MET A 56 -1.64 8.06 2.59
N TYR A 57 -2.76 8.69 2.22
CA TYR A 57 -3.65 9.32 3.20
C TYR A 57 -4.26 8.29 4.18
N LEU A 58 -4.70 7.13 3.67
CA LEU A 58 -5.24 6.07 4.51
C LEU A 58 -4.19 5.48 5.46
N MET A 59 -2.96 5.33 4.97
CA MET A 59 -1.80 4.88 5.74
C MET A 59 -1.54 5.81 6.93
N MET A 60 -1.49 7.12 6.70
CA MET A 60 -1.19 8.09 7.77
C MET A 60 -2.28 8.15 8.85
N GLY A 61 -3.56 8.03 8.47
CA GLY A 61 -4.66 8.26 9.41
C GLY A 61 -5.19 7.00 10.10
N THR A 62 -5.34 5.89 9.37
CA THR A 62 -6.19 4.78 9.83
C THR A 62 -5.59 3.39 9.65
N ARG A 63 -4.58 3.26 8.78
CA ARG A 63 -4.03 1.95 8.38
C ARG A 63 -2.49 1.98 8.25
N PRO A 64 -1.76 2.15 9.37
CA PRO A 64 -0.29 2.21 9.35
C PRO A 64 0.37 0.94 8.82
N HIS A 65 -0.30 -0.22 8.89
CA HIS A 65 0.19 -1.48 8.33
C HIS A 65 0.35 -1.48 6.80
N LEU A 66 -0.19 -0.48 6.10
CA LEU A 66 0.02 -0.29 4.65
C LEU A 66 1.31 0.46 4.32
N ALA A 67 2.09 0.87 5.31
CA ALA A 67 3.26 1.72 5.09
C ALA A 67 4.30 1.08 4.18
N ASN A 68 4.59 -0.22 4.35
CA ASN A 68 5.52 -0.91 3.48
C ASN A 68 5.00 -0.98 2.04
N PHE A 69 3.72 -1.31 1.87
CA PHE A 69 3.07 -1.38 0.56
C PHE A 69 3.14 -0.03 -0.17
N VAL A 70 2.79 1.06 0.52
CA VAL A 70 2.84 2.43 -0.03
C VAL A 70 4.28 2.83 -0.41
N ARG A 71 5.26 2.47 0.42
CA ARG A 71 6.68 2.69 0.15
C ARG A 71 7.15 1.98 -1.12
N GLN A 72 6.64 0.77 -1.40
CA GLN A 72 7.02 0.03 -2.61
C GLN A 72 6.42 0.69 -3.87
N VAL A 73 5.11 0.97 -3.86
CA VAL A 73 4.42 1.54 -5.04
C VAL A 73 4.80 2.99 -5.35
N SER A 74 5.24 3.76 -4.34
CA SER A 74 5.64 5.16 -4.54
C SER A 74 6.93 5.32 -5.36
N ARG A 75 7.79 4.30 -5.39
CA ARG A 75 9.04 4.30 -6.18
C ARG A 75 8.78 4.40 -7.70
N TYR A 76 7.65 3.87 -8.15
CA TYR A 76 7.30 3.74 -9.58
C TYR A 76 6.29 4.79 -10.07
N LEU A 77 6.16 5.93 -9.36
CA LEU A 77 5.24 7.03 -9.73
C LEU A 77 5.61 7.76 -11.04
N HIS A 78 6.86 7.65 -11.48
CA HIS A 78 7.35 8.34 -12.67
C HIS A 78 6.96 7.60 -13.95
N ASN A 79 7.02 6.27 -13.96
CA ASN A 79 6.70 5.43 -15.10
C ASN A 79 5.97 4.16 -14.63
N PRO A 80 4.67 4.22 -14.30
CA PRO A 80 3.94 3.05 -13.85
C PRO A 80 3.70 2.09 -15.03
N GLY A 81 3.77 0.81 -14.74
CA GLY A 81 3.47 -0.28 -15.67
C GLY A 81 2.20 -1.01 -15.28
N LEU A 82 1.74 -1.95 -16.12
CA LEU A 82 0.52 -2.70 -15.85
C LEU A 82 0.65 -3.56 -14.59
N HIS A 83 1.84 -4.14 -14.35
CA HIS A 83 2.13 -4.89 -13.15
C HIS A 83 2.05 -4.01 -11.89
N HIS A 84 2.62 -2.80 -11.95
CA HIS A 84 2.53 -1.78 -10.90
C HIS A 84 1.07 -1.43 -10.58
N TRP A 85 0.22 -1.23 -11.59
CA TRP A 85 -1.20 -0.94 -11.39
C TRP A 85 -1.95 -2.10 -10.73
N ASN A 86 -1.72 -3.33 -11.19
CA ASN A 86 -2.33 -4.52 -10.60
C ASN A 86 -1.95 -4.67 -9.12
N TYR A 87 -0.71 -4.35 -8.76
CA TYR A 87 -0.26 -4.33 -7.38
C TYR A 87 -1.03 -3.30 -6.55
N VAL A 88 -1.16 -2.05 -7.03
CA VAL A 88 -1.98 -1.01 -6.38
C VAL A 88 -3.43 -1.44 -6.19
N VAL A 89 -4.04 -2.03 -7.22
CA VAL A 89 -5.41 -2.55 -7.17
C VAL A 89 -5.54 -3.65 -6.11
N ARG A 90 -4.53 -4.51 -5.93
CA ARG A 90 -4.50 -5.52 -4.86
C ARG A 90 -4.52 -4.87 -3.47
N GLY A 91 -3.72 -3.83 -3.26
CA GLY A 91 -3.75 -3.02 -2.03
C GLY A 91 -5.13 -2.40 -1.76
N LEU A 92 -5.78 -1.89 -2.81
CA LEU A 92 -7.16 -1.40 -2.71
C LEU A 92 -8.17 -2.52 -2.39
N LYS A 93 -8.04 -3.72 -2.97
CA LYS A 93 -8.90 -4.86 -2.61
C LYS A 93 -8.70 -5.33 -1.17
N TYR A 94 -7.48 -5.24 -0.66
CA TYR A 94 -7.18 -5.51 0.75
C TYR A 94 -7.82 -4.45 1.68
N LEU A 95 -7.92 -3.18 1.27
CA LEU A 95 -8.70 -2.17 1.99
C LEU A 95 -10.19 -2.55 2.10
N ASN A 96 -10.74 -3.21 1.07
CA ASN A 96 -12.12 -3.71 1.12
C ASN A 96 -12.26 -4.84 2.15
N ALA A 97 -11.28 -5.76 2.20
CA ALA A 97 -11.23 -6.84 3.18
C ALA A 97 -11.15 -6.32 4.63
N THR A 98 -10.41 -5.23 4.83
CA THR A 98 -10.17 -4.64 6.14
C THR A 98 -11.12 -3.50 6.49
N ARG A 99 -12.24 -3.35 5.77
CA ARG A 99 -13.21 -2.26 6.00
C ARG A 99 -13.76 -2.25 7.42
N ASP A 100 -13.97 -3.44 7.98
CA ASP A 100 -14.59 -3.64 9.28
C ASP A 100 -13.54 -3.82 10.40
N TYR A 101 -12.25 -3.81 10.05
CA TYR A 101 -11.13 -3.86 10.99
C TYR A 101 -10.66 -2.43 11.28
N GLY A 102 -10.91 -1.93 12.50
CA GLY A 102 -10.48 -0.62 12.96
C GLY A 102 -9.60 -0.73 14.20
N PHE A 103 -8.49 0.02 14.22
CA PHE A 103 -7.76 0.26 15.46
C PHE A 103 -8.48 1.34 16.26
N THR A 104 -9.08 0.97 17.39
CA THR A 104 -9.56 1.94 18.37
C THR A 104 -8.37 2.39 19.23
N LEU A 105 -7.73 3.50 18.85
CA LEU A 105 -6.82 4.21 19.74
C LEU A 105 -7.65 5.03 20.73
N GLY A 106 -7.98 4.38 21.83
CA GLY A 106 -8.70 4.97 22.96
C GLY A 106 -8.66 3.98 24.11
N ALA A 107 -7.87 4.28 25.13
CA ALA A 107 -7.85 3.44 26.32
C ALA A 107 -9.15 3.66 27.10
N ARG A 108 -9.82 2.55 27.45
CA ARG A 108 -11.10 2.56 28.15
C ARG A 108 -11.02 3.04 29.61
N ASP A 109 -9.82 3.31 30.13
CA ASP A 109 -9.58 3.94 31.43
C ASP A 109 -8.12 4.41 31.51
N VAL A 110 -7.82 5.65 31.13
CA VAL A 110 -6.49 6.24 31.36
C VAL A 110 -6.56 7.13 32.59
N THR A 111 -6.08 6.62 33.71
CA THR A 111 -5.68 7.49 34.83
C THR A 111 -4.20 7.83 34.66
N TYR A 112 -3.77 9.04 35.08
CA TYR A 112 -2.40 9.53 34.91
C TYR A 112 -1.28 8.56 35.39
N ALA A 113 -1.59 7.66 36.32
CA ALA A 113 -0.66 6.66 36.86
C ALA A 113 -0.29 5.50 35.90
N THR A 114 -1.15 5.16 34.94
CA THR A 114 -0.93 4.04 34.00
C THR A 114 -0.17 4.43 32.73
N LEU A 115 0.01 5.73 32.44
CA LEU A 115 0.75 6.22 31.28
C LEU A 115 2.26 5.89 31.34
N ALA A 116 2.82 5.77 32.55
CA ALA A 116 4.25 5.58 32.76
C ALA A 116 4.75 4.15 32.42
N HIS A 117 3.88 3.14 32.35
CA HIS A 117 4.26 1.73 32.16
C HIS A 117 3.69 1.09 30.88
N ALA A 118 2.93 1.83 30.06
CA ALA A 118 2.09 1.21 29.03
C ALA A 118 2.70 1.12 27.62
N TRP A 119 3.90 1.67 27.38
CA TRP A 119 4.44 1.79 26.02
C TRP A 119 5.78 1.06 25.91
N SER A 120 5.73 -0.18 25.44
CA SER A 120 6.88 -0.91 24.90
C SER A 120 6.71 -1.01 23.39
N ALA A 121 7.55 -0.29 22.64
CA ALA A 121 7.56 -0.34 21.17
C ALA A 121 8.80 -1.11 20.71
N TYR A 122 8.59 -2.17 19.93
CA TYR A 122 9.65 -2.92 19.26
C TYR A 122 9.73 -2.41 17.81
N SER A 123 10.94 -2.06 17.37
CA SER A 123 11.20 -1.61 15.99
C SER A 123 12.12 -2.64 15.34
N ASP A 124 11.58 -3.45 14.43
CA ASP A 124 12.36 -4.35 13.58
C ASP A 124 12.62 -3.67 12.23
N ALA A 125 13.84 -3.78 11.73
CA ALA A 125 14.34 -3.02 10.59
C ALA A 125 14.86 -3.95 9.48
N ASP A 126 13.97 -4.41 8.61
CA ASP A 126 14.35 -5.14 7.40
C ASP A 126 14.77 -4.17 6.29
N TYR A 127 16.02 -3.68 6.36
CA TYR A 127 16.56 -2.66 5.44
C TYR A 127 17.23 -3.22 4.15
N ALA A 128 17.24 -4.53 3.89
CA ALA A 128 18.15 -5.07 2.86
C ALA A 128 17.57 -6.13 1.90
N ASP A 129 16.39 -5.91 1.29
CA ASP A 129 15.87 -6.81 0.25
C ASP A 129 15.87 -6.17 -1.17
N LYS A 130 17.07 -5.77 -1.65
CA LYS A 130 17.32 -5.46 -3.06
C LYS A 130 17.93 -6.68 -3.75
N VAL A 131 17.27 -7.21 -4.80
CA VAL A 131 17.73 -8.37 -5.58
C VAL A 131 18.65 -7.97 -6.75
N ASP A 132 18.84 -6.67 -7.03
CA ASP A 132 19.68 -6.24 -8.15
C ASP A 132 21.04 -5.71 -7.68
N MET A 133 21.96 -6.64 -7.41
CA MET A 133 23.39 -6.36 -7.52
C MET A 133 23.96 -7.25 -8.62
N PHE A 134 23.94 -6.71 -9.83
CA PHE A 134 24.76 -7.19 -10.93
C PHE A 134 26.23 -7.23 -10.47
N GLN A 135 26.83 -8.42 -10.46
CA GLN A 135 28.26 -8.55 -10.43
C GLN A 135 28.84 -7.96 -11.72
N VAL A 136 29.65 -6.92 -11.59
CA VAL A 136 30.54 -6.49 -12.66
C VAL A 136 31.96 -6.86 -12.25
N LYS A 137 32.46 -7.88 -12.96
CA LYS A 137 33.84 -8.33 -13.19
C LYS A 137 34.84 -8.34 -12.04
#